data_AF-A0A7Z0NMF4-F1
#
_entry.id   AF-A0A7Z0NMF4-F1
#
_cell.length_a   1.000
_cell.length_b   1.000
_cell.length_c   1.000
_cell.angle_alpha   90.00
_cell.angle_beta   90.00
_cell.angle_gamma   90.00
#
_symmetry.space_group_name_H-M   'P 1'
#
loop_
_entity.id
_entity.type
_entity.pdbx_description
1 polymer ?
#
loop_
_entity_poly.entity_id
_entity_poly.type
_entity_poly.pdbx_seq_one_letter_code
_entity_poly.pdbx_strand_id
1 'polypeptide(L)'
;MLPRTGDVLHVTRAASVQFLRPIAFRVIRVLDWPTYDGWLWLDGYELNASGDAVSRRSIFVQQEGLDQIQPAPQRHPQTVGTPRRPLARTPARVG
;
A
#
# COMPACT_ATOMS: atom_id res chain seq x y z
N MET A 1 7.24 13.43 -1.66
CA MET A 1 7.77 12.04 -1.54
C MET A 1 7.08 11.15 -2.57
N LEU A 2 7.61 9.96 -2.89
CA LEU A 2 6.90 9.01 -3.77
C LEU A 2 6.01 8.05 -2.94
N PRO A 3 4.68 8.05 -3.14
CA PRO A 3 3.78 7.14 -2.43
C PRO A 3 4.09 5.66 -2.71
N ARG A 4 3.92 4.80 -1.71
CA ARG A 4 4.08 3.35 -1.83
C ARG A 4 2.83 2.62 -1.31
N THR A 5 2.66 1.38 -1.75
CA THR A 5 1.62 0.50 -1.21
C THR A 5 1.70 0.42 0.32
N GLY A 6 0.58 0.70 0.97
CA GLY A 6 0.40 0.68 2.41
C GLY A 6 0.55 2.05 3.08
N ASP A 7 1.11 3.06 2.40
CA ASP A 7 1.24 4.40 2.97
C ASP A 7 -0.15 5.00 3.22
N VAL A 8 -0.29 5.74 4.33
CA VAL A 8 -1.48 6.54 4.63
C VAL A 8 -1.14 8.00 4.40
N LEU A 9 -1.90 8.63 3.52
CA LEU A 9 -1.70 9.99 3.02
C LEU A 9 -2.81 10.90 3.52
N HIS A 10 -2.47 12.13 3.87
CA HIS A 10 -3.41 13.23 3.98
C HIS A 10 -3.54 13.87 2.60
N VAL A 11 -4.68 13.70 1.96
CA VAL A 11 -4.94 14.26 0.63
C VAL A 11 -5.75 15.54 0.80
N THR A 12 -5.13 16.66 0.48
CA THR A 12 -5.74 17.99 0.60
C THR A 12 -5.89 18.64 -0.78
N ARG A 13 -6.45 19.85 -0.81
CA ARG A 13 -6.53 20.67 -2.03
C ARG A 13 -5.17 20.92 -2.69
N ALA A 14 -4.07 20.89 -1.92
CA ALA A 14 -2.72 21.02 -2.46
C ALA A 14 -2.34 19.86 -3.40
N ALA A 15 -2.86 18.66 -3.14
CA ALA A 15 -2.65 17.49 -3.99
C ALA A 15 -3.57 17.49 -5.22
N SER A 16 -4.82 17.94 -5.08
CA SER A 16 -5.74 18.09 -6.22
C SER A 16 -6.94 18.94 -5.82
N VAL A 17 -7.41 19.79 -6.75
CA VAL A 17 -8.51 20.73 -6.53
C VAL A 17 -9.83 20.06 -6.14
N GLN A 18 -9.99 18.76 -6.39
CA GLN A 18 -11.17 17.98 -6.05
C GLN A 18 -11.32 17.77 -4.53
N PHE A 19 -10.24 17.91 -3.75
CA PHE A 19 -10.21 17.66 -2.31
C PHE A 19 -10.35 18.95 -1.49
N LEU A 20 -11.47 19.67 -1.69
CA LEU A 20 -11.82 20.82 -0.85
C LEU A 20 -12.00 20.44 0.62
N ARG A 21 -12.50 19.22 0.86
CA ARG A 21 -12.50 18.56 2.16
C ARG A 21 -11.36 17.53 2.16
N PRO A 22 -10.35 17.66 3.03
CA PRO A 22 -9.27 16.70 3.11
C PRO A 22 -9.77 15.29 3.46
N ILE A 23 -9.05 14.28 2.99
CA ILE A 23 -9.31 12.88 3.34
C ILE A 23 -8.01 12.19 3.79
N ALA A 24 -8.16 11.16 4.63
CA ALA A 24 -7.09 10.19 4.86
C ALA A 24 -7.21 9.06 3.84
N PHE A 25 -6.12 8.72 3.16
CA PHE A 25 -6.14 7.76 2.06
C PHE A 25 -5.01 6.73 2.20
N ARG A 26 -5.37 5.45 2.30
CA ARG A 26 -4.41 4.35 2.31
C ARG A 26 -4.16 3.85 0.89
N VAL A 27 -2.93 3.97 0.43
CA VAL A 27 -2.51 3.54 -0.91
C VAL A 27 -2.48 2.01 -0.97
N ILE A 28 -3.12 1.43 -1.99
CA ILE A 28 -2.99 0.01 -2.32
C ILE A 28 -2.05 -0.14 -3.51
N ARG A 29 -2.16 0.76 -4.49
CA ARG A 29 -1.37 0.72 -5.72
C ARG A 29 -1.18 2.12 -6.30
N VAL A 30 0.03 2.39 -6.79
CA VAL A 30 0.30 3.51 -7.70
C VAL A 30 0.06 2.98 -9.11
N LEU A 31 -0.77 3.64 -9.89
CA LEU A 31 -1.10 3.21 -11.25
C LEU A 31 -0.10 3.79 -12.25
N ASP A 32 0.42 2.91 -13.08
CA ASP A 32 1.37 3.16 -14.16
C ASP A 32 0.68 3.70 -15.44
N TRP A 33 -0.41 4.43 -15.25
CA TRP A 33 -1.15 5.08 -16.33
C TRP A 33 -0.42 6.34 -16.82
N PRO A 34 -0.44 6.64 -18.13
CA PRO A 34 0.17 7.85 -18.66
C PRO A 34 -0.37 9.11 -17.98
N THR A 35 0.52 10.01 -17.59
CA THR A 35 0.16 11.27 -16.91
C THR A 35 1.23 12.36 -17.09
N TYR A 36 0.95 13.54 -16.57
CA TYR A 36 1.85 14.70 -16.59
C TYR A 36 2.93 14.61 -15.52
N ASP A 37 4.02 15.34 -15.72
CA ASP A 37 5.11 15.38 -14.74
C ASP A 37 4.62 15.85 -13.36
N GLY A 38 5.05 15.12 -12.32
CA GLY A 38 4.61 15.34 -10.93
C GLY A 38 3.18 14.92 -10.61
N TRP A 39 2.41 14.36 -11.56
CA TRP A 39 1.07 13.81 -11.31
C TRP A 39 1.07 12.29 -11.21
N LEU A 40 0.12 11.77 -10.43
CA LEU A 40 0.04 10.36 -10.07
C LEU A 40 -1.42 9.91 -10.08
N TRP A 41 -1.64 8.68 -10.51
CA TRP A 41 -2.88 7.95 -10.24
C TRP A 41 -2.66 7.01 -9.06
N LEU A 42 -3.49 7.11 -8.02
CA LEU A 42 -3.45 6.24 -6.84
C LEU A 42 -4.77 5.48 -6.70
N ASP A 43 -4.68 4.17 -6.47
CA ASP A 43 -5.82 3.32 -6.08
C ASP A 43 -5.66 2.92 -4.61
N GLY A 44 -6.73 3.06 -3.83
CA GLY A 44 -6.65 2.95 -2.38
C GLY A 44 -7.98 3.12 -1.67
N TYR A 45 -7.91 3.20 -0.35
CA TYR A 45 -9.08 3.36 0.51
C TYR A 45 -9.09 4.74 1.17
N GLU A 46 -10.22 5.42 1.12
CA GLU A 46 -10.53 6.50 2.07
C GLU A 46 -10.70 5.88 3.48
N LEU A 47 -10.12 6.54 4.47
CA LEU A 47 -10.20 6.14 5.87
C LEU A 47 -11.12 7.08 6.65
N ASN A 48 -11.88 6.51 7.60
CA ASN A 48 -12.59 7.30 8.60
C ASN A 48 -11.64 7.80 9.71
N ALA A 49 -12.18 8.55 10.67
CA ALA A 49 -11.43 9.05 11.83
C ALA A 49 -10.81 7.94 12.71
N SER A 50 -11.37 6.73 12.69
CA SER A 50 -10.84 5.55 13.39
C SER A 50 -9.72 4.85 12.62
N GLY A 51 -9.47 5.22 11.36
CA GLY A 51 -8.49 4.58 10.48
C GLY A 51 -9.02 3.38 9.69
N ASP A 52 -10.32 3.12 9.71
CA ASP A 52 -10.95 2.04 8.96
C ASP A 52 -11.21 2.45 7.52
N ALA A 53 -11.04 1.51 6.60
CA ALA A 53 -11.36 1.70 5.19
C ALA A 53 -12.88 1.79 4.99
N VAL A 54 -13.36 2.93 4.49
CA VAL A 54 -14.78 3.18 4.25
C VAL A 54 -15.17 3.14 2.78
N SER A 55 -14.25 3.47 1.87
CA SER A 55 -14.53 3.53 0.44
C SER A 55 -13.26 3.28 -0.37
N ARG A 56 -13.33 2.46 -1.42
CA ARG A 56 -12.23 2.30 -2.38
C ARG A 56 -12.36 3.31 -3.51
N ARG A 57 -11.28 4.00 -3.86
CA ARG A 57 -11.25 5.05 -4.89
C ARG A 57 -9.94 5.05 -5.65
N SER A 58 -10.03 5.41 -6.94
CA SER A 58 -8.90 5.84 -7.75
C SER A 58 -8.88 7.37 -7.80
N ILE A 59 -7.77 7.98 -7.42
CA ILE A 59 -7.62 9.44 -7.33
C ILE A 59 -6.46 9.92 -8.21
N PHE A 60 -6.61 11.13 -8.76
CA PHE A 60 -5.59 11.79 -9.56
C PHE A 60 -5.04 13.00 -8.81
N VAL A 61 -3.75 12.94 -8.47
CA VAL A 61 -3.12 13.87 -7.51
C VAL A 61 -1.72 14.28 -7.94
N GLN A 62 -1.31 15.47 -7.54
CA GLN A 62 0.04 15.98 -7.68
C GLN A 62 0.89 15.53 -6.47
N GLN A 63 2.07 14.97 -6.75
CA GLN A 63 2.98 14.40 -5.76
C GLN A 63 3.39 15.41 -4.68
N GLU A 64 3.71 16.63 -5.08
CA GLU A 64 4.22 17.69 -4.20
C GLU A 64 3.19 18.14 -3.15
N GLY A 65 1.90 17.92 -3.41
CA GLY A 65 0.82 18.29 -2.49
C GLY A 65 0.42 17.19 -1.52
N LEU A 66 1.08 16.02 -1.55
CA LEU A 66 0.77 14.89 -0.68
C LEU A 66 1.57 14.94 0.61
N ASP A 67 0.86 14.83 1.73
CA ASP A 67 1.46 14.70 3.06
C ASP A 67 1.32 13.26 3.56
N GLN A 68 2.43 12.64 3.97
CA GLN A 68 2.41 11.29 4.52
C GLN A 68 2.14 11.32 6.03
N ILE A 69 1.03 10.73 6.47
CA ILE A 69 0.66 10.63 7.88
C ILE A 69 1.31 9.40 8.52
N GLN A 70 1.28 8.27 7.81
CA GLN A 70 1.83 7.01 8.31
C GLN A 70 2.54 6.27 7.17
N PRO A 71 3.78 5.78 7.40
CA PRO A 71 4.41 4.87 6.46
C PRO A 71 3.72 3.53 6.44
N ALA A 72 3.71 2.90 5.25
CA ALA A 72 3.38 1.51 5.11
C ALA A 72 4.13 0.73 6.19
N PRO A 73 3.45 -0.16 6.94
CA PRO A 73 4.15 -1.01 7.88
C PRO A 73 5.27 -1.71 7.12
N GLN A 74 6.51 -1.56 7.60
CA GLN A 74 7.64 -2.27 7.02
C GLN A 74 7.29 -3.75 7.08
N ARG A 75 7.04 -4.36 5.92
CA ARG A 75 6.98 -5.82 5.83
C ARG A 75 8.37 -6.30 6.20
N HIS A 76 8.59 -6.58 7.49
CA HIS A 76 9.66 -7.48 7.86
C HIS A 76 9.38 -8.76 7.07
N PRO A 77 10.33 -9.24 6.25
CA PRO A 77 10.21 -10.59 5.73
C PRO A 77 10.17 -11.47 6.97
N GLN A 78 8.97 -11.92 7.34
CA GLN A 78 8.82 -13.05 8.23
C GLN A 78 9.54 -14.17 7.51
N THR A 79 10.74 -14.50 7.97
CA THR A 79 11.45 -15.71 7.58
C THR A 79 10.52 -16.87 7.92
N VAL A 80 9.65 -17.25 6.97
CA VAL A 80 8.96 -18.55 6.99
C VAL A 80 10.03 -19.58 6.62
N GLY A 81 10.96 -19.76 7.54
CA GLY A 81 12.00 -20.76 7.53
C GLY A 81 11.67 -21.79 8.58
N THR A 82 10.57 -22.52 8.42
CA THR A 82 10.47 -23.82 9.07
C THR A 82 11.27 -24.77 8.17
N PRO A 83 12.47 -25.26 8.58
CA PRO A 83 13.13 -26.29 7.80
C PRO A 83 12.19 -27.50 7.79
N ARG A 84 11.67 -27.86 6.61
CA ARG A 84 11.00 -29.14 6.41
C ARG A 84 12.02 -30.22 6.75
N ARG A 85 11.91 -30.81 7.93
CA ARG A 85 12.69 -31.97 8.37
C ARG A 85 12.53 -33.06 7.30
N PRO A 86 13.60 -33.51 6.62
CA PRO A 86 13.50 -34.62 5.70
C PRO A 86 13.07 -35.86 6.49
N LEU A 87 11.93 -36.45 6.13
CA LEU A 87 11.57 -37.79 6.57
C LEU A 87 12.58 -38.75 5.94
N ALA A 88 13.51 -39.26 6.75
CA ALA A 88 14.40 -40.33 6.35
C ALA A 88 13.55 -41.53 5.92
N ARG A 89 13.58 -41.87 4.62
CA ARG A 89 13.00 -43.11 4.10
C ARG A 89 13.94 -44.26 4.48
N THR A 90 13.57 -45.03 5.49
CA THR A 90 14.26 -46.28 5.81
C THR A 90 13.90 -47.34 4.74
N PRO A 91 14.88 -47.98 4.07
CA PRO A 91 14.57 -49.10 3.18
C PRO A 91 14.21 -50.34 4.01
N ALA A 92 13.04 -50.92 3.75
CA ALA A 92 12.66 -52.21 4.31
C ALA A 92 13.46 -53.32 3.61
N ARG A 93 14.22 -54.10 4.37
CA ARG A 93 14.91 -55.29 3.88
C ARG A 93 13.87 -56.42 3.76
N VAL A 94 13.58 -56.87 2.55
CA VAL A 94 12.85 -58.12 2.29
C VAL A 94 13.87 -59.24 2.25
N GLY A 95 13.68 -60.24 3.13
CA GLY A 95 14.36 -61.53 3.09
C GLY A 95 13.45 -62.60 2.52
#